data_AF-A0A1L7W006-F1
#
_entry.id   AF-A0A1L7W006-F1
#
_cell.length_a   1.000
_cell.length_b   1.000
_cell.length_c   1.000
_cell.angle_alpha   90.00
_cell.angle_beta   90.00
_cell.angle_gamma   90.00
#
_symmetry.space_group_name_H-M   'P 1'
#
loop_
_entity.id
_entity.type
_entity.pdbx_description
1 polymer ?
#
loop_
_entity_poly.entity_id
_entity_poly.type
_entity_poly.pdbx_seq_one_letter_code
_entity_poly.pdbx_strand_id
1 'polypeptide(L)'
;MPSAVRTNFSPPPSKQLKPIPFRPMKSPIPDYLNRVLENARPIEDGKPASYIETLAKADTSKIAVALAMVDGQIYSAGDDDVEFSMQSISKAFVYALAIEDAGLDKVLEKIGVEPSGDAFNSLSLERGSNRPMNPMINAGAITAHSLIGGPDWTAEQRSDRILKAMSKLAGRQLRVCEEVYEAELRDANRNMGIGYMLKAAGIITGDAQQIVQGYIRQCAINVNVRDLATMAATLCNAGCHPATGEKIIPQDSVRQILSVMTTCGMYDAAGDWVSRIGIPAKSGVAGGIIGALPGQMGIAVFSPKLDSRGNSVRGVAICEQLSSDMGLHMMDVSQIAQATVRVSVATILPGDNEPHHTNCNKEVIIFSLRGVVRFGGSERLTRAITRELGDPNPDDPGSGRSRFVCAVVFSFRDVFSFNAVAQKIIQADITRLLLDGRTVVVIDPVGVLEMETKRAGSNLKIVDNETAARDYIGGIGCHTVSKNDEW
;
A
#
# COMPACT_ATOMS: atom_id res chain seq x y z
N MET A 1 -92.08 1.24 11.35
CA MET A 1 -90.72 1.58 11.83
C MET A 1 -89.89 0.31 11.91
N PRO A 2 -88.88 0.10 11.05
CA PRO A 2 -87.87 -0.94 11.25
C PRO A 2 -86.60 -0.35 11.86
N SER A 3 -86.02 -1.07 12.82
CA SER A 3 -84.80 -0.74 13.55
C SER A 3 -83.55 -1.04 12.69
N ALA A 4 -82.68 -0.04 12.52
CA ALA A 4 -81.39 -0.19 11.87
C ALA A 4 -80.35 -0.69 12.90
N VAL A 5 -79.83 -1.91 12.67
CA VAL A 5 -78.70 -2.48 13.39
C VAL A 5 -77.41 -1.77 12.92
N ARG A 6 -76.76 -1.02 13.81
CA ARG A 6 -75.39 -0.52 13.58
C ARG A 6 -74.40 -1.63 13.94
N THR A 7 -73.69 -2.16 12.95
CA THR A 7 -72.53 -3.04 13.15
C THR A 7 -71.29 -2.19 13.44
N ASN A 8 -70.76 -2.28 14.66
CA ASN A 8 -69.47 -1.70 15.02
C ASN A 8 -68.35 -2.61 14.50
N PHE A 9 -67.60 -2.16 13.48
CA PHE A 9 -66.33 -2.77 13.10
C PHE A 9 -65.19 -2.14 13.92
N SER A 10 -64.64 -2.89 14.87
CA SER A 10 -63.36 -2.57 15.50
C SER A 10 -62.21 -3.07 14.62
N PRO A 11 -61.16 -2.27 14.36
CA PRO A 11 -60.00 -2.76 13.62
C PRO A 11 -59.25 -3.82 14.45
N PRO A 12 -58.61 -4.81 13.81
CA PRO A 12 -57.86 -5.83 14.53
C PRO A 12 -56.66 -5.19 15.26
N PRO A 13 -56.26 -5.72 16.43
CA PRO A 13 -55.12 -5.19 17.16
C PRO A 13 -53.87 -5.31 16.29
N SER A 14 -53.16 -4.18 16.14
CA SER A 14 -51.85 -4.15 15.48
C SER A 14 -50.94 -5.15 16.17
N LYS A 15 -50.50 -6.18 15.43
CA LYS A 15 -49.43 -7.06 15.90
C LYS A 15 -48.17 -6.20 15.98
N GLN A 16 -47.84 -5.70 17.16
CA GLN A 16 -46.52 -5.13 17.41
C GLN A 16 -45.48 -6.19 17.07
N LEU A 17 -44.77 -5.99 15.97
CA LEU A 17 -43.60 -6.78 15.60
C LEU A 17 -42.62 -6.69 16.77
N LYS A 18 -42.31 -7.84 17.38
CA LYS A 18 -41.26 -7.90 18.41
C LYS A 18 -39.98 -7.34 17.78
N PRO A 19 -39.27 -6.41 18.42
CA PRO A 19 -38.00 -5.91 17.90
C PRO A 19 -37.07 -7.09 17.64
N ILE A 20 -36.57 -7.22 16.42
CA ILE A 20 -35.51 -8.19 16.12
C ILE A 20 -34.32 -7.81 16.99
N PRO A 21 -33.78 -8.71 17.83
CA PRO A 21 -32.66 -8.38 18.68
C PRO A 21 -31.48 -7.94 17.81
N PHE A 22 -31.02 -6.71 18.03
CA PHE A 22 -29.87 -6.16 17.33
C PHE A 22 -28.63 -6.96 17.73
N ARG A 23 -28.16 -7.83 16.81
CA ARG A 23 -26.82 -8.42 16.89
C ARG A 23 -25.94 -7.61 15.95
N PRO A 24 -24.94 -6.87 16.46
CA PRO A 24 -24.00 -6.18 15.59
C PRO A 24 -23.29 -7.22 14.72
N MET A 25 -23.32 -6.99 13.40
CA MET A 25 -22.58 -7.81 12.44
C MET A 25 -21.08 -7.64 12.72
N LYS A 26 -20.36 -8.76 12.81
CA LYS A 26 -18.90 -8.78 12.92
C LYS A 26 -18.29 -9.03 11.54
N SER A 27 -17.08 -8.50 11.31
CA SER A 27 -16.31 -8.84 10.11
C SER A 27 -16.02 -10.35 10.09
N PRO A 28 -16.10 -11.01 8.92
CA PRO A 28 -15.75 -12.43 8.79
C PRO A 28 -14.23 -12.67 8.74
N ILE A 29 -13.42 -11.62 8.62
CA ILE A 29 -11.96 -11.75 8.44
C ILE A 29 -11.29 -12.43 9.64
N PRO A 30 -11.55 -12.07 10.91
CA PRO A 30 -10.97 -12.79 12.06
C PRO A 30 -11.32 -14.28 12.10
N ASP A 31 -12.56 -14.66 11.76
CA ASP A 31 -12.98 -16.06 11.70
C ASP A 31 -12.22 -16.82 10.61
N TYR A 32 -12.01 -16.18 9.45
CA TYR A 32 -11.17 -16.71 8.39
C TYR A 32 -9.71 -16.89 8.83
N LEU A 33 -9.11 -15.90 9.49
CA LEU A 33 -7.74 -16.00 10.00
C LEU A 33 -7.59 -17.14 11.01
N ASN A 34 -8.57 -17.34 11.91
CA ASN A 34 -8.57 -18.50 12.80
C ASN A 34 -8.57 -19.83 12.03
N ARG A 35 -9.39 -19.95 10.98
CA ARG A 35 -9.41 -21.15 10.11
C ARG A 35 -8.06 -21.40 9.43
N VAL A 36 -7.40 -20.34 8.95
CA VAL A 36 -6.06 -20.45 8.35
C VAL A 36 -5.05 -20.97 9.39
N LEU A 37 -5.11 -20.48 10.63
CA LEU A 37 -4.26 -20.99 11.70
C LEU A 37 -4.58 -22.46 12.04
N GLU A 38 -5.86 -22.84 12.11
CA GLU A 38 -6.28 -24.23 12.35
C GLU A 38 -5.76 -25.18 11.27
N ASN A 39 -5.77 -24.76 10.00
CA ASN A 39 -5.22 -25.55 8.90
C ASN A 39 -3.70 -25.70 8.97
N ALA A 40 -2.99 -24.69 9.47
CA ALA A 40 -1.52 -24.70 9.58
C ALA A 40 -1.02 -25.42 10.84
N ARG A 41 -1.82 -25.53 11.91
CA ARG A 41 -1.45 -26.16 13.19
C ARG A 41 -0.93 -27.60 13.04
N PRO A 42 -1.51 -28.51 12.24
CA PRO A 42 -1.04 -29.88 12.09
C PRO A 42 0.34 -30.01 11.41
N ILE A 43 0.87 -28.96 10.80
CA ILE A 43 2.19 -28.98 10.15
C ILE A 43 3.25 -28.99 11.24
N GLU A 44 3.93 -30.12 11.46
CA GLU A 44 4.91 -30.30 12.54
C GLU A 44 6.37 -30.25 12.07
N ASP A 45 6.59 -30.08 10.76
CA ASP A 45 7.91 -30.03 10.14
C ASP A 45 8.78 -28.86 10.65
N GLY A 46 10.08 -28.99 10.40
CA GLY A 46 11.07 -27.97 10.75
C GLY A 46 11.51 -28.00 12.21
N LYS A 47 12.39 -27.07 12.57
CA LYS A 47 12.94 -26.91 13.92
C LYS A 47 13.19 -25.44 14.23
N PRO A 48 13.15 -25.01 15.50
CA PRO A 48 13.59 -23.68 15.88
C PRO A 48 15.05 -23.45 15.49
N ALA A 49 15.43 -22.17 15.32
CA ALA A 49 16.83 -21.80 15.19
C ALA A 49 17.61 -22.24 16.44
N SER A 50 18.73 -22.94 16.23
CA SER A 50 19.47 -23.63 17.32
C SER A 50 20.82 -23.00 17.67
N TYR A 51 21.24 -21.95 16.94
CA TYR A 51 22.55 -21.31 17.14
C TYR A 51 22.62 -20.41 18.39
N ILE A 52 21.47 -19.94 18.89
CA ILE A 52 21.38 -19.28 20.20
C ILE A 52 20.31 -19.92 21.07
N GLU A 53 20.59 -20.01 22.37
CA GLU A 53 19.77 -20.71 23.36
C GLU A 53 18.33 -20.18 23.43
N THR A 54 18.16 -18.86 23.41
CA THR A 54 16.84 -18.21 23.50
C THR A 54 15.92 -18.62 22.34
N LEU A 55 16.45 -18.71 21.11
CA LEU A 55 15.66 -19.18 19.95
C LEU A 55 15.46 -20.70 19.97
N ALA A 56 16.46 -21.45 20.42
CA ALA A 56 16.39 -22.91 20.50
C ALA A 56 15.29 -23.39 21.47
N LYS A 57 15.02 -22.59 22.50
CA LYS A 57 14.01 -22.84 23.54
C LYS A 57 12.66 -22.17 23.23
N ALA A 58 12.48 -21.58 22.06
CA ALA A 58 11.22 -20.93 21.69
C ALA A 58 10.04 -21.92 21.76
N ASP A 59 8.90 -21.46 22.26
CA ASP A 59 7.68 -22.27 22.33
C ASP A 59 7.12 -22.54 20.93
N THR A 60 7.37 -23.73 20.42
CA THR A 60 6.97 -24.14 19.07
C THR A 60 5.48 -24.36 18.87
N SER A 61 4.67 -24.30 19.94
CA SER A 61 3.21 -24.34 19.85
C SER A 61 2.61 -23.02 19.36
N LYS A 62 3.38 -21.93 19.43
CA LYS A 62 2.95 -20.58 19.09
C LYS A 62 2.73 -20.40 17.60
N ILE A 63 1.61 -19.77 17.26
CA ILE A 63 1.24 -19.44 15.88
C ILE A 63 0.35 -18.21 15.86
N ALA A 64 0.66 -17.24 15.01
CA ALA A 64 -0.12 -16.02 14.89
C ALA A 64 -0.10 -15.46 13.46
N VAL A 65 -1.14 -14.69 13.14
CA VAL A 65 -1.26 -13.94 11.88
C VAL A 65 -1.92 -12.59 12.14
N ALA A 66 -1.46 -11.55 11.44
CA ALA A 66 -2.08 -10.24 11.41
C ALA A 66 -2.09 -9.67 9.99
N LEU A 67 -3.19 -9.00 9.65
CA LEU A 67 -3.39 -8.20 8.45
C LEU A 67 -3.61 -6.74 8.87
N ALA A 68 -2.83 -5.82 8.32
CA ALA A 68 -3.03 -4.39 8.51
C ALA A 68 -3.34 -3.74 7.17
N MET A 69 -4.53 -3.15 7.07
CA MET A 69 -5.00 -2.44 5.89
C MET A 69 -4.31 -1.08 5.77
N VAL A 70 -4.22 -0.54 4.56
CA VAL A 70 -3.62 0.79 4.32
C VAL A 70 -4.41 1.95 4.94
N ASP A 71 -5.65 1.71 5.36
CA ASP A 71 -6.51 2.67 6.08
C ASP A 71 -6.39 2.59 7.62
N GLY A 72 -5.52 1.72 8.13
CA GLY A 72 -5.26 1.57 9.57
C GLY A 72 -6.07 0.47 10.25
N GLN A 73 -7.00 -0.19 9.56
CA GLN A 73 -7.72 -1.33 10.14
C GLN A 73 -6.79 -2.54 10.30
N ILE A 74 -6.82 -3.18 11.48
CA ILE A 74 -6.04 -4.39 11.77
C ILE A 74 -6.96 -5.57 12.08
N TYR A 75 -6.67 -6.72 11.51
CA TYR A 75 -7.26 -8.01 11.84
C TYR A 75 -6.16 -8.97 12.26
N SER A 76 -6.35 -9.73 13.33
CA SER A 76 -5.35 -10.71 13.78
C SER A 76 -6.01 -11.89 14.46
N ALA A 77 -5.26 -12.99 14.56
CA ALA A 77 -5.67 -14.23 15.19
C ALA A 77 -4.45 -14.98 15.77
N GLY A 78 -4.72 -15.88 16.71
CA GLY A 78 -3.69 -16.71 17.35
C GLY A 78 -2.96 -16.01 18.49
N ASP A 79 -1.68 -16.34 18.65
CA ASP A 79 -0.79 -15.78 19.67
C ASP A 79 -0.26 -14.38 19.28
N ASP A 80 -1.16 -13.46 18.91
CA ASP A 80 -0.85 -12.21 18.21
C ASP A 80 -0.17 -11.12 19.05
N ASP A 81 -0.18 -11.27 20.37
CA ASP A 81 0.52 -10.41 21.33
C ASP A 81 1.90 -10.95 21.75
N VAL A 82 2.30 -12.15 21.30
CA VAL A 82 3.61 -12.73 21.64
C VAL A 82 4.71 -11.92 20.96
N GLU A 83 5.61 -11.36 21.77
CA GLU A 83 6.80 -10.68 21.27
C GLU A 83 7.92 -11.67 20.93
N PHE A 84 8.64 -11.36 19.86
CA PHE A 84 9.83 -12.06 19.41
C PHE A 84 10.82 -11.08 18.77
N SER A 85 12.10 -11.47 18.70
CA SER A 85 13.11 -10.65 18.04
C SER A 85 12.84 -10.56 16.52
N MET A 86 12.84 -9.34 15.97
CA MET A 86 12.52 -9.07 14.56
C MET A 86 13.52 -9.73 13.60
N GLN A 87 14.77 -9.91 14.02
CA GLN A 87 15.78 -10.62 13.25
C GLN A 87 15.99 -9.99 11.86
N SER A 88 16.20 -10.81 10.83
CA SER A 88 16.43 -10.37 9.45
C SER A 88 15.26 -9.58 8.81
N ILE A 89 14.08 -9.51 9.44
CA ILE A 89 13.01 -8.61 9.00
C ILE A 89 13.46 -7.15 9.10
N SER A 90 14.31 -6.83 10.08
CA SER A 90 14.88 -5.49 10.28
C SER A 90 15.60 -4.93 9.05
N LYS A 91 16.17 -5.79 8.21
CA LYS A 91 16.98 -5.42 7.05
C LYS A 91 16.22 -4.55 6.05
N ALA A 92 14.95 -4.86 5.80
CA ALA A 92 14.12 -4.09 4.87
C ALA A 92 13.94 -2.64 5.33
N PHE A 93 13.67 -2.44 6.61
CA PHE A 93 13.45 -1.12 7.19
C PHE A 93 14.77 -0.36 7.40
N VAL A 94 15.87 -1.01 7.79
CA VAL A 94 17.18 -0.34 7.88
C VAL A 94 17.71 0.04 6.50
N TYR A 95 17.44 -0.75 5.46
CA TYR A 95 17.72 -0.33 4.08
C TYR A 95 16.94 0.92 3.69
N ALA A 96 15.68 1.04 4.11
CA ALA A 96 14.88 2.26 3.93
C ALA A 96 15.56 3.49 4.55
N LEU A 97 16.00 3.36 5.82
CA LEU A 97 16.67 4.42 6.54
C LEU A 97 18.02 4.79 5.92
N ALA A 98 18.77 3.81 5.40
CA ALA A 98 20.02 4.07 4.69
C ALA A 98 19.78 4.90 3.41
N ILE A 99 18.71 4.61 2.67
CA ILE A 99 18.32 5.42 1.49
C ILE A 99 17.91 6.83 1.91
N GLU A 100 17.18 6.97 3.03
CA GLU A 100 16.78 8.27 3.56
C GLU A 100 17.98 9.12 3.98
N ASP A 101 18.96 8.53 4.69
CA ASP A 101 20.12 9.25 5.24
C ASP A 101 21.20 9.54 4.18
N ALA A 102 21.51 8.56 3.33
CA ALA A 102 22.62 8.66 2.39
C ALA A 102 22.18 9.02 0.96
N GLY A 103 20.90 8.82 0.61
CA GLY A 103 20.39 8.89 -0.76
C GLY A 103 20.59 7.57 -1.52
N LEU A 104 19.68 7.27 -2.45
CA LEU A 104 19.65 6.00 -3.17
C LEU A 104 20.96 5.72 -3.94
N ASP A 105 21.49 6.72 -4.64
CA ASP A 105 22.69 6.54 -5.47
C ASP A 105 23.90 6.08 -4.64
N LYS A 106 24.14 6.73 -3.50
CA LYS A 106 25.25 6.36 -2.59
C LYS A 106 25.04 4.99 -1.96
N VAL A 107 23.79 4.60 -1.70
CA VAL A 107 23.48 3.25 -1.22
C VAL A 107 23.79 2.22 -2.31
N LEU A 108 23.43 2.49 -3.57
CA LEU A 108 23.66 1.57 -4.70
C LEU A 108 25.13 1.46 -5.11
N GLU A 109 25.95 2.48 -4.84
CA GLU A 109 27.42 2.38 -4.95
C GLU A 109 27.99 1.29 -4.01
N LYS A 110 27.33 1.04 -2.88
CA LYS A 110 27.83 0.16 -1.81
C LYS A 110 27.04 -1.13 -1.64
N ILE A 111 25.84 -1.24 -2.19
CA ILE A 111 24.95 -2.40 -2.04
C ILE A 111 24.27 -2.65 -3.40
N GLY A 112 24.37 -3.87 -3.90
CA GLY A 112 23.64 -4.29 -5.10
C GLY A 112 22.14 -4.49 -4.86
N VAL A 113 21.46 -5.03 -5.88
CA VAL A 113 20.02 -5.34 -5.85
C VAL A 113 19.71 -6.74 -6.36
N GLU A 114 20.73 -7.51 -6.72
CA GLU A 114 20.59 -8.80 -7.37
C GLU A 114 20.47 -9.91 -6.32
N PRO A 115 19.66 -10.95 -6.57
CA PRO A 115 19.62 -12.12 -5.71
C PRO A 115 21.00 -12.79 -5.66
N SER A 116 21.39 -13.26 -4.48
CA SER A 116 22.54 -14.14 -4.35
C SER A 116 22.08 -15.57 -4.61
N GLY A 117 22.69 -16.28 -5.56
CA GLY A 117 22.45 -17.71 -5.76
C GLY A 117 23.10 -18.60 -4.68
N ASP A 118 23.84 -17.98 -3.76
CA ASP A 118 24.46 -18.65 -2.63
C ASP A 118 23.53 -18.59 -1.41
N ALA A 119 23.61 -19.63 -0.56
CA ALA A 119 22.89 -19.65 0.71
C ALA A 119 23.09 -18.35 1.50
N PHE A 120 22.09 -17.92 2.28
CA PHE A 120 22.13 -16.66 3.06
C PHE A 120 23.37 -16.51 3.97
N ASN A 121 24.03 -17.64 4.25
CA ASN A 121 25.24 -17.75 5.06
C ASN A 121 26.57 -17.69 4.28
N SER A 122 26.54 -17.48 2.98
CA SER A 122 27.73 -17.29 2.15
C SER A 122 28.25 -15.84 2.19
N LEU A 123 29.48 -15.65 1.71
CA LEU A 123 30.10 -14.34 1.52
C LEU A 123 29.82 -13.87 0.09
N SER A 124 28.56 -13.54 -0.23
CA SER A 124 28.19 -13.09 -1.58
C SER A 124 28.57 -11.62 -1.81
N LEU A 125 29.75 -11.39 -2.40
CA LEU A 125 30.17 -10.11 -2.95
C LEU A 125 30.13 -10.15 -4.47
N GLU A 126 29.72 -9.06 -5.11
CA GLU A 126 29.78 -8.90 -6.56
C GLU A 126 31.24 -8.88 -7.04
N ARG A 127 31.53 -9.61 -8.12
CA ARG A 127 32.88 -9.69 -8.68
C ARG A 127 33.32 -8.31 -9.20
N GLY A 128 34.50 -7.86 -8.76
CA GLY A 128 35.10 -6.60 -9.20
C GLY A 128 34.77 -5.44 -8.27
N SER A 129 33.49 -5.14 -8.05
CA SER A 129 33.05 -4.04 -7.16
C SER A 129 33.17 -4.37 -5.68
N ASN A 130 33.18 -5.67 -5.31
CA ASN A 130 33.17 -6.18 -3.94
C ASN A 130 31.99 -5.69 -3.08
N ARG A 131 30.96 -5.07 -3.68
CA ARG A 131 29.75 -4.69 -2.95
C ARG A 131 28.91 -5.95 -2.66
N PRO A 132 28.23 -6.02 -1.50
CA PRO A 132 27.25 -7.07 -1.24
C PRO A 132 26.17 -7.13 -2.33
N MET A 133 25.73 -8.34 -2.67
CA MET A 133 24.77 -8.55 -3.76
C MET A 133 23.42 -7.82 -3.57
N ASN A 134 22.92 -7.77 -2.34
CA ASN A 134 21.65 -7.10 -1.99
C ASN A 134 21.57 -6.76 -0.49
N PRO A 135 20.66 -5.88 -0.04
CA PRO A 135 20.46 -5.55 1.37
C PRO A 135 19.80 -6.64 2.22
N MET A 136 19.27 -7.73 1.62
CA MET A 136 18.53 -8.78 2.36
C MET A 136 19.46 -9.86 2.93
N ILE A 137 20.70 -9.95 2.44
CA ILE A 137 21.79 -10.75 3.02
C ILE A 137 22.52 -9.98 4.13
N ASN A 138 23.25 -10.71 5.00
CA ASN A 138 23.93 -10.10 6.16
C ASN A 138 24.96 -9.04 5.75
N ALA A 139 25.73 -9.30 4.69
CA ALA A 139 26.74 -8.35 4.22
C ALA A 139 26.10 -7.02 3.79
N GLY A 140 25.00 -7.06 3.03
CA GLY A 140 24.28 -5.86 2.65
C GLY A 140 23.62 -5.16 3.82
N ALA A 141 23.09 -5.91 4.79
CA ALA A 141 22.49 -5.34 6.00
C ALA A 141 23.52 -4.64 6.92
N ILE A 142 24.71 -5.23 7.08
CA ILE A 142 25.83 -4.62 7.81
C ILE A 142 26.28 -3.34 7.10
N THR A 143 26.39 -3.36 5.76
CA THR A 143 26.68 -2.15 4.98
C THR A 143 25.56 -1.10 5.15
N ALA A 144 24.29 -1.48 5.07
CA ALA A 144 23.16 -0.57 5.26
C ALA A 144 23.19 0.08 6.66
N HIS A 145 23.48 -0.70 7.70
CA HIS A 145 23.65 -0.18 9.06
C HIS A 145 24.77 0.87 9.13
N SER A 146 25.90 0.63 8.44
CA SER A 146 27.02 1.57 8.42
C SER A 146 26.71 2.91 7.73
N LEU A 147 25.65 2.95 6.91
CA LEU A 147 25.19 4.13 6.18
C LEU A 147 24.17 4.98 6.96
N ILE A 148 23.76 4.53 8.15
CA ILE A 148 22.81 5.29 8.99
C ILE A 148 23.52 6.46 9.67
N GLY A 149 22.89 7.63 9.59
CA GLY A 149 23.37 8.87 10.17
C GLY A 149 24.60 9.45 9.48
N GLY A 150 25.24 10.42 10.14
CA GLY A 150 26.46 11.05 9.64
C GLY A 150 27.73 10.20 9.86
N PRO A 151 28.85 10.54 9.19
CA PRO A 151 30.13 9.85 9.37
C PRO A 151 30.60 9.88 10.84
N ASP A 152 30.36 10.99 11.54
CA ASP A 152 30.82 11.21 12.93
C ASP A 152 29.87 10.69 14.00
N TRP A 153 28.76 10.04 13.63
CA TRP A 153 27.81 9.51 14.60
C TRP A 153 28.43 8.37 15.42
N THR A 154 28.05 8.27 16.68
CA THR A 154 28.42 7.15 17.54
C THR A 154 27.57 5.91 17.23
N ALA A 155 28.03 4.74 17.65
CA ALA A 155 27.25 3.49 17.55
C ALA A 155 25.89 3.59 18.29
N GLU A 156 25.86 4.32 19.40
CA GLU A 156 24.65 4.56 20.18
C GLU A 156 23.65 5.45 19.43
N GLN A 157 24.11 6.55 18.83
CA GLN A 157 23.26 7.44 18.04
C GLN A 157 22.62 6.72 16.84
N ARG A 158 23.40 5.87 16.14
CA ARG A 158 22.88 5.05 15.04
C ARG A 158 21.82 4.05 15.53
N SER A 159 22.11 3.34 16.63
CA SER A 159 21.19 2.37 17.23
C SER A 159 19.89 3.03 17.71
N ASP A 160 19.97 4.20 18.32
CA ASP A 160 18.83 4.99 18.78
C ASP A 160 17.96 5.49 17.61
N ARG A 161 18.58 5.98 16.53
CA ARG A 161 17.84 6.35 15.30
C ARG A 161 17.05 5.17 14.73
N ILE A 162 17.67 3.99 14.65
CA ILE A 162 17.00 2.78 14.17
C ILE A 162 15.84 2.41 15.10
N LEU A 163 16.06 2.36 16.41
CA LEU A 163 15.00 1.99 17.37
C LEU A 163 13.81 2.97 17.33
N LYS A 164 14.09 4.27 17.22
CA LYS A 164 13.05 5.31 17.07
C LYS A 164 12.27 5.14 15.77
N ALA A 165 12.95 4.89 14.65
CA ALA A 165 12.30 4.66 13.38
C ALA A 165 11.43 3.39 13.38
N MET A 166 11.93 2.28 13.93
CA MET A 166 11.16 1.04 14.06
C MET A 166 9.94 1.24 14.96
N SER A 167 10.10 1.98 16.07
CA SER A 167 8.99 2.34 16.97
C SER A 167 7.93 3.18 16.27
N LYS A 168 8.36 4.12 15.43
CA LYS A 168 7.48 4.96 14.64
C LYS A 168 6.68 4.14 13.61
N LEU A 169 7.34 3.19 12.94
CA LEU A 169 6.70 2.28 11.98
C LEU A 169 5.70 1.32 12.65
N ALA A 170 5.97 0.90 13.89
CA ALA A 170 5.09 0.04 14.67
C ALA A 170 3.95 0.79 15.37
N GLY A 171 4.02 2.12 15.45
CA GLY A 171 3.06 2.94 16.19
C GLY A 171 3.16 2.84 17.72
N ARG A 172 4.23 2.23 18.25
CA ARG A 172 4.50 2.11 19.70
C ARG A 172 5.99 2.08 20.00
N GLN A 173 6.37 2.35 21.24
CA GLN A 173 7.76 2.24 21.67
C GLN A 173 8.21 0.77 21.71
N LEU A 174 9.15 0.41 20.83
CA LEU A 174 9.80 -0.91 20.81
C LEU A 174 11.03 -0.92 21.72
N ARG A 175 11.52 -2.12 22.03
CA ARG A 175 12.69 -2.33 22.90
C ARG A 175 13.61 -3.39 22.32
N VAL A 176 14.89 -3.30 22.66
CA VAL A 176 15.87 -4.34 22.34
C VAL A 176 15.75 -5.45 23.39
N CYS A 177 15.71 -6.70 22.94
CA CYS A 177 15.88 -7.85 23.80
C CYS A 177 17.36 -8.06 24.08
N GLU A 178 17.83 -7.56 25.23
CA GLU A 178 19.25 -7.66 25.61
C GLU A 178 19.70 -9.12 25.74
N GLU A 179 18.81 -10.05 26.13
CA GLU A 179 19.14 -11.48 26.18
C GLU A 179 19.52 -12.04 24.80
N VAL A 180 18.71 -11.75 23.77
CA VAL A 180 18.99 -12.16 22.38
C VAL A 180 20.23 -11.45 21.85
N TYR A 181 20.37 -10.15 22.11
CA TYR A 181 21.54 -9.37 21.69
C TYR A 181 22.84 -9.96 22.24
N GLU A 182 22.91 -10.20 23.55
CA GLU A 182 24.10 -10.76 24.18
C GLU A 182 24.37 -12.21 23.75
N ALA A 183 23.32 -13.00 23.51
CA ALA A 183 23.45 -14.36 22.99
C ALA A 183 24.02 -14.39 21.56
N GLU A 184 23.50 -13.54 20.66
CA GLU A 184 24.02 -13.45 19.30
C GLU A 184 25.43 -12.87 19.25
N LEU A 185 25.74 -11.92 20.14
CA LEU A 185 27.07 -11.31 20.18
C LEU A 185 28.15 -12.33 20.55
N ARG A 186 27.86 -13.28 21.45
CA ARG A 186 28.79 -14.37 21.82
C ARG A 186 29.14 -15.30 20.65
N ASP A 187 28.24 -15.45 19.67
CA ASP A 187 28.44 -16.30 18.49
C ASP A 187 28.59 -15.48 17.18
N ALA A 188 28.97 -14.21 17.28
CA ALA A 188 28.99 -13.27 16.16
C ALA A 188 30.17 -13.44 15.18
N ASN A 189 31.01 -14.47 15.33
CA ASN A 189 32.28 -14.64 14.59
C ASN A 189 32.11 -14.49 13.08
N ARG A 190 31.04 -15.06 12.51
CA ARG A 190 30.75 -14.95 11.08
C ARG A 190 30.44 -13.52 10.66
N ASN A 191 29.55 -12.83 11.38
CA ASN A 191 29.20 -11.44 11.07
C ASN A 191 30.40 -10.51 11.29
N MET A 192 31.26 -10.79 12.28
CA MET A 192 32.53 -10.09 12.48
C MET A 192 33.47 -10.28 11.27
N GLY A 193 33.62 -11.50 10.78
CA GLY A 193 34.38 -11.79 9.56
C GLY A 193 33.86 -11.02 8.34
N ILE A 194 32.53 -10.98 8.16
CA ILE A 194 31.90 -10.17 7.11
C ILE A 194 32.23 -8.68 7.29
N GLY A 195 32.11 -8.14 8.50
CA GLY A 195 32.43 -6.75 8.80
C GLY A 195 33.88 -6.40 8.44
N TYR A 196 34.85 -7.22 8.85
CA TYR A 196 36.25 -6.99 8.50
C TYR A 196 36.52 -7.10 7.00
N MET A 197 35.88 -8.04 6.31
CA MET A 197 35.99 -8.16 4.85
C MET A 197 35.44 -6.92 4.14
N LEU A 198 34.26 -6.43 4.55
CA LEU A 198 33.67 -5.21 3.99
C LEU A 198 34.56 -3.98 4.24
N LYS A 199 35.24 -3.93 5.40
CA LYS A 199 36.19 -2.88 5.72
C LYS A 199 37.44 -2.96 4.85
N ALA A 200 38.00 -4.16 4.69
CA ALA A 200 39.15 -4.40 3.82
C ALA A 200 38.85 -4.07 2.35
N ALA A 201 37.62 -4.31 1.90
CA ALA A 201 37.14 -3.95 0.56
C ALA A 201 36.81 -2.44 0.39
N GLY A 202 36.92 -1.63 1.45
CA GLY A 202 36.59 -0.20 1.41
C GLY A 202 35.09 0.12 1.34
N ILE A 203 34.22 -0.88 1.51
CA ILE A 203 32.76 -0.70 1.49
C ILE A 203 32.31 0.04 2.76
N ILE A 204 32.84 -0.37 3.93
CA ILE A 204 32.61 0.32 5.20
C ILE A 204 33.89 1.03 5.67
N THR A 205 33.75 2.22 6.23
CA THR A 205 34.89 3.07 6.66
C THR A 205 35.07 3.15 8.18
N GLY A 206 34.05 2.78 8.96
CA GLY A 206 34.07 2.83 10.42
C GLY A 206 34.73 1.63 11.12
N ASP A 207 34.53 1.52 12.42
CA ASP A 207 34.90 0.33 13.18
C ASP A 207 33.96 -0.83 12.83
N ALA A 208 34.54 -1.90 12.24
CA ALA A 208 33.76 -3.05 11.80
C ALA A 208 33.05 -3.77 12.95
N GLN A 209 33.68 -3.83 14.12
CA GLN A 209 33.11 -4.49 15.30
C GLN A 209 31.90 -3.69 15.81
N GLN A 210 32.01 -2.37 15.90
CA GLN A 210 30.90 -1.51 16.33
C GLN A 210 29.72 -1.57 15.35
N ILE A 211 29.99 -1.58 14.04
CA ILE A 211 28.93 -1.70 13.02
C ILE A 211 28.23 -3.06 13.13
N VAL A 212 28.98 -4.15 13.30
CA VAL A 212 28.41 -5.49 13.47
C VAL A 212 27.60 -5.59 14.77
N GLN A 213 28.08 -5.02 15.87
CA GLN A 213 27.33 -4.94 17.13
C GLN A 213 26.01 -4.18 16.94
N GLY A 214 26.02 -3.04 16.26
CA GLY A 214 24.80 -2.30 15.93
C GLY A 214 23.84 -3.10 15.05
N TYR A 215 24.35 -3.85 14.07
CA TYR A 215 23.56 -4.77 13.25
C TYR A 215 22.91 -5.89 14.09
N ILE A 216 23.62 -6.48 15.05
CA ILE A 216 23.04 -7.49 15.95
C ILE A 216 21.97 -6.84 16.84
N ARG A 217 22.22 -5.61 17.33
CA ARG A 217 21.30 -4.87 18.17
C ARG A 217 19.97 -4.54 17.47
N GLN A 218 19.98 -4.20 16.18
CA GLN A 218 18.73 -4.02 15.41
C GLN A 218 17.95 -5.33 15.20
N CYS A 219 18.64 -6.48 15.08
CA CYS A 219 18.01 -7.80 14.93
C CYS A 219 17.29 -8.21 16.23
N ALA A 220 17.81 -7.77 17.37
CA ALA A 220 17.25 -8.06 18.69
C ALA A 220 16.06 -7.16 19.09
N ILE A 221 15.57 -6.26 18.25
CA ILE A 221 14.37 -5.46 18.56
C ILE A 221 13.14 -6.38 18.64
N ASN A 222 12.41 -6.32 19.75
CA ASN A 222 11.19 -7.09 19.96
C ASN A 222 9.99 -6.47 19.24
N VAL A 223 9.20 -7.33 18.62
CA VAL A 223 7.97 -7.02 17.89
C VAL A 223 6.97 -8.16 18.08
N ASN A 224 5.68 -7.90 17.88
CA ASN A 224 4.66 -8.92 17.66
C ASN A 224 4.14 -8.85 16.21
N VAL A 225 3.21 -9.74 15.83
CA VAL A 225 2.67 -9.75 14.45
C VAL A 225 1.86 -8.49 14.14
N ARG A 226 1.22 -7.85 15.12
CA ARG A 226 0.47 -6.59 14.88
C ARG A 226 1.41 -5.44 14.53
N ASP A 227 2.55 -5.35 15.20
CA ASP A 227 3.59 -4.37 14.89
C ASP A 227 4.08 -4.58 13.46
N LEU A 228 4.51 -5.80 13.16
CA LEU A 228 5.07 -6.15 11.86
C LEU A 228 4.07 -5.95 10.71
N ALA A 229 2.79 -6.27 10.91
CA ALA A 229 1.75 -6.01 9.92
C ALA A 229 1.59 -4.50 9.68
N THR A 230 1.61 -3.68 10.72
CA THR A 230 1.53 -2.20 10.63
C THR A 230 2.75 -1.61 9.93
N MET A 231 3.95 -2.10 10.27
CA MET A 231 5.20 -1.70 9.61
C MET A 231 5.17 -2.07 8.12
N ALA A 232 4.69 -3.26 7.76
CA ALA A 232 4.52 -3.70 6.38
C ALA A 232 3.43 -2.88 5.65
N ALA A 233 2.33 -2.55 6.31
CA ALA A 233 1.26 -1.71 5.76
C ALA A 233 1.76 -0.29 5.46
N THR A 234 2.72 0.23 6.23
CA THR A 234 3.40 1.49 5.91
C THR A 234 4.12 1.42 4.55
N LEU A 235 4.79 0.29 4.24
CA LEU A 235 5.37 0.07 2.90
C LEU A 235 4.26 -0.04 1.83
N CYS A 236 3.14 -0.68 2.14
CA CYS A 236 2.02 -0.82 1.22
C CYS A 236 1.35 0.52 0.90
N ASN A 237 1.36 1.44 1.86
CA ASN A 237 0.76 2.76 1.77
C ASN A 237 1.76 3.85 1.34
N ALA A 238 2.67 3.51 0.42
CA ALA A 238 3.66 4.43 -0.14
C ALA A 238 4.53 5.15 0.91
N GLY A 239 4.78 4.48 2.04
CA GLY A 239 5.61 4.97 3.14
C GLY A 239 4.87 5.85 4.15
N CYS A 240 3.54 5.93 4.02
CA CYS A 240 2.65 6.64 4.94
C CYS A 240 2.13 5.67 6.00
N HIS A 241 2.28 6.02 7.28
CA HIS A 241 1.80 5.18 8.38
C HIS A 241 0.27 5.08 8.33
N PRO A 242 -0.31 3.87 8.29
CA PRO A 242 -1.71 3.67 7.93
C PRO A 242 -2.69 4.29 8.95
N ALA A 243 -2.33 4.31 10.23
CA ALA A 243 -3.20 4.86 11.28
C ALA A 243 -3.04 6.38 11.52
N THR A 244 -1.88 6.96 11.17
CA THR A 244 -1.57 8.36 11.53
C THR A 244 -1.48 9.29 10.32
N GLY A 245 -1.36 8.75 9.10
CA GLY A 245 -1.15 9.55 7.90
C GLY A 245 0.25 10.16 7.80
N GLU A 246 1.15 9.83 8.73
CA GLU A 246 2.50 10.38 8.74
C GLU A 246 3.36 9.74 7.66
N LYS A 247 3.99 10.56 6.81
CA LYS A 247 4.96 10.08 5.82
C LYS A 247 6.28 9.72 6.51
N ILE A 248 6.53 8.44 6.71
CA ILE A 248 7.74 7.91 7.36
C ILE A 248 8.82 7.61 6.32
N ILE A 249 8.46 6.98 5.21
CA ILE A 249 9.43 6.56 4.18
C ILE A 249 9.09 7.28 2.87
N PRO A 250 10.08 7.84 2.13
CA PRO A 250 9.84 8.38 0.81
C PRO A 250 9.32 7.31 -0.16
N GLN A 251 8.36 7.68 -1.02
CA GLN A 251 7.69 6.75 -1.93
C GLN A 251 8.66 6.04 -2.91
N ASP A 252 9.68 6.74 -3.40
CA ASP A 252 10.67 6.13 -4.29
C ASP A 252 11.52 5.08 -3.56
N SER A 253 11.84 5.32 -2.29
CA SER A 253 12.51 4.34 -1.42
C SER A 253 11.63 3.13 -1.18
N VAL A 254 10.33 3.32 -0.95
CA VAL A 254 9.35 2.23 -0.79
C VAL A 254 9.33 1.33 -2.01
N ARG A 255 9.29 1.90 -3.22
CA ARG A 255 9.38 1.12 -4.47
C ARG A 255 10.64 0.27 -4.48
N GLN A 256 11.79 0.87 -4.18
CA GLN A 256 13.07 0.16 -4.14
C GLN A 256 13.09 -0.98 -3.12
N ILE A 257 12.58 -0.74 -1.91
CA ILE A 257 12.52 -1.76 -0.83
C ILE A 257 11.64 -2.94 -1.26
N LEU A 258 10.44 -2.65 -1.78
CA LEU A 258 9.51 -3.68 -2.25
C LEU A 258 10.12 -4.50 -3.39
N SER A 259 10.80 -3.87 -4.35
CA SER A 259 11.49 -4.58 -5.44
C SER A 259 12.54 -5.57 -4.94
N VAL A 260 13.33 -5.18 -3.93
CA VAL A 260 14.35 -6.07 -3.36
C VAL A 260 13.75 -7.11 -2.41
N MET A 261 12.67 -6.79 -1.68
CA MET A 261 11.93 -7.79 -0.90
C MET A 261 11.35 -8.89 -1.80
N THR A 262 10.81 -8.52 -2.97
CA THR A 262 10.30 -9.47 -3.95
C THR A 262 11.38 -10.43 -4.46
N THR A 263 12.55 -9.91 -4.81
CA THR A 263 13.60 -10.69 -5.48
C THR A 263 14.57 -11.38 -4.52
N CYS A 264 14.77 -10.84 -3.32
CA CYS A 264 15.83 -11.25 -2.40
C CYS A 264 15.32 -11.57 -0.98
N GLY A 265 14.05 -11.32 -0.66
CA GLY A 265 13.57 -11.32 0.71
C GLY A 265 13.37 -12.70 1.35
N MET A 266 13.10 -13.72 0.53
CA MET A 266 12.83 -15.10 0.96
C MET A 266 14.01 -16.05 0.71
N TYR A 267 15.23 -15.50 0.69
CA TYR A 267 16.48 -16.25 0.48
C TYR A 267 16.43 -17.07 -0.81
N ASP A 268 16.91 -18.32 -0.77
CA ASP A 268 16.92 -19.25 -1.89
C ASP A 268 15.50 -19.68 -2.35
N ALA A 269 14.45 -19.27 -1.63
CA ALA A 269 13.05 -19.53 -1.98
C ALA A 269 12.38 -18.37 -2.73
N ALA A 270 13.08 -17.27 -3.04
CA ALA A 270 12.46 -16.08 -3.61
C ALA A 270 11.71 -16.34 -4.93
N GLY A 271 12.26 -17.17 -5.83
CA GLY A 271 11.60 -17.56 -7.08
C GLY A 271 10.29 -18.32 -6.85
N ASP A 272 10.34 -19.40 -6.04
CA ASP A 272 9.16 -20.19 -5.66
C ASP A 272 8.10 -19.32 -4.98
N TRP A 273 8.54 -18.40 -4.12
CA TRP A 273 7.68 -17.50 -3.35
C TRP A 273 6.93 -16.55 -4.27
N VAL A 274 7.63 -15.88 -5.18
CA VAL A 274 7.00 -14.95 -6.13
C VAL A 274 6.01 -15.66 -7.04
N SER A 275 6.27 -16.91 -7.43
CA SER A 275 5.37 -17.65 -8.32
C SER A 275 4.12 -18.21 -7.62
N ARG A 276 4.20 -18.57 -6.33
CA ARG A 276 3.09 -19.23 -5.62
C ARG A 276 2.30 -18.29 -4.72
N ILE A 277 2.98 -17.29 -4.16
CA ILE A 277 2.42 -16.37 -3.15
C ILE A 277 2.38 -14.95 -3.71
N GLY A 278 3.44 -14.51 -4.40
CA GLY A 278 3.45 -13.23 -5.11
C GLY A 278 3.31 -12.01 -4.20
N ILE A 279 3.71 -12.09 -2.94
CA ILE A 279 3.69 -10.96 -2.00
C ILE A 279 5.14 -10.59 -1.67
N PRO A 280 5.61 -9.35 -1.90
CA PRO A 280 6.93 -8.91 -1.44
C PRO A 280 7.10 -9.21 0.06
N ALA A 281 8.13 -9.98 0.45
CA ALA A 281 8.20 -10.53 1.80
C ALA A 281 9.61 -10.55 2.37
N LYS A 282 9.71 -10.74 3.69
CA LYS A 282 10.98 -11.01 4.38
C LYS A 282 10.74 -11.92 5.57
N SER A 283 11.52 -13.00 5.67
CA SER A 283 11.53 -13.88 6.84
C SER A 283 12.64 -13.55 7.86
N GLY A 284 12.38 -13.82 9.14
CA GLY A 284 13.33 -13.80 10.24
C GLY A 284 13.40 -15.16 10.95
N VAL A 285 14.60 -15.53 11.39
CA VAL A 285 14.91 -16.84 12.02
C VAL A 285 14.26 -17.06 13.39
N ALA A 286 13.64 -16.03 13.97
CA ALA A 286 12.77 -16.20 15.13
C ALA A 286 11.41 -16.85 14.78
N GLY A 287 11.11 -17.02 13.48
CA GLY A 287 9.83 -17.57 13.00
C GLY A 287 8.87 -16.53 12.44
N GLY A 288 9.28 -15.27 12.36
CA GLY A 288 8.49 -14.20 11.76
C GLY A 288 8.60 -14.18 10.23
N ILE A 289 7.52 -13.80 9.56
CA ILE A 289 7.53 -13.37 8.16
C ILE A 289 6.67 -12.12 8.03
N ILE A 290 7.17 -11.12 7.31
CA ILE A 290 6.34 -10.01 6.82
C ILE A 290 6.04 -10.18 5.33
N GLY A 291 4.86 -9.75 4.92
CA GLY A 291 4.44 -9.58 3.53
C GLY A 291 3.88 -8.17 3.33
N ALA A 292 4.20 -7.53 2.22
CA ALA A 292 3.74 -6.18 1.90
C ALA A 292 3.12 -6.16 0.49
N LEU A 293 1.79 -6.22 0.41
CA LEU A 293 1.07 -6.17 -0.87
C LEU A 293 0.75 -4.71 -1.25
N PRO A 294 1.41 -4.13 -2.26
CA PRO A 294 1.37 -2.69 -2.52
C PRO A 294 -0.05 -2.18 -2.77
N GLY A 295 -0.44 -1.11 -2.06
CA GLY A 295 -1.75 -0.48 -2.17
C GLY A 295 -2.91 -1.24 -1.51
N GLN A 296 -2.66 -2.40 -0.87
CA GLN A 296 -3.72 -3.22 -0.28
C GLN A 296 -3.54 -3.41 1.23
N MET A 297 -2.52 -4.15 1.65
CA MET A 297 -2.35 -4.52 3.06
C MET A 297 -0.94 -5.04 3.38
N GLY A 298 -0.52 -4.83 4.63
CA GLY A 298 0.60 -5.52 5.25
C GLY A 298 0.15 -6.82 5.93
N ILE A 299 1.01 -7.83 5.89
CA ILE A 299 0.80 -9.15 6.48
C ILE A 299 1.97 -9.44 7.41
N ALA A 300 1.69 -10.03 8.56
CA ALA A 300 2.70 -10.64 9.39
C ALA A 300 2.23 -11.98 9.92
N VAL A 301 3.15 -12.93 9.98
CA VAL A 301 2.92 -14.25 10.58
C VAL A 301 4.07 -14.58 11.51
N PHE A 302 3.77 -15.40 12.51
CA PHE A 302 4.76 -15.89 13.45
C PHE A 302 4.54 -17.38 13.71
N SER A 303 5.58 -18.17 13.51
CA SER A 303 5.69 -19.53 14.05
C SER A 303 7.16 -19.97 14.12
N PRO A 304 7.69 -20.41 15.27
CA PRO A 304 9.14 -20.58 15.45
C PRO A 304 9.85 -21.62 14.59
N LYS A 305 9.17 -22.69 14.15
CA LYS A 305 9.81 -23.77 13.39
C LYS A 305 10.18 -23.34 11.98
N LEU A 306 11.45 -23.54 11.61
CA LEU A 306 12.01 -23.15 10.31
C LEU A 306 12.23 -24.36 9.39
N ASP A 307 12.09 -24.14 8.08
CA ASP A 307 12.51 -25.07 7.03
C ASP A 307 14.03 -25.08 6.83
N SER A 308 14.52 -25.91 5.91
CA SER A 308 15.95 -25.99 5.57
C SER A 308 16.53 -24.70 4.97
N ARG A 309 15.67 -23.78 4.52
CA ARG A 309 16.04 -22.48 3.93
C ARG A 309 15.97 -21.35 4.96
N GLY A 310 15.60 -21.64 6.21
CA GLY A 310 15.53 -20.67 7.30
C GLY A 310 14.23 -19.85 7.35
N ASN A 311 13.18 -20.28 6.65
CA ASN A 311 11.87 -19.65 6.65
C ASN A 311 10.90 -20.37 7.60
N SER A 312 9.98 -19.66 8.25
CA SER A 312 8.94 -20.28 9.09
C SER A 312 8.06 -21.23 8.27
N VAL A 313 8.02 -22.51 8.64
CA VAL A 313 7.28 -23.56 7.90
C VAL A 313 5.79 -23.23 7.85
N ARG A 314 5.18 -23.03 9.03
CA ARG A 314 3.76 -22.66 9.13
C ARG A 314 3.53 -21.26 8.58
N GLY A 315 4.48 -20.35 8.74
CA GLY A 315 4.38 -19.00 8.19
C GLY A 315 4.24 -19.00 6.67
N VAL A 316 5.06 -19.80 5.96
CA VAL A 316 4.94 -19.96 4.50
C VAL A 316 3.58 -20.54 4.11
N ALA A 317 3.13 -21.60 4.79
CA ALA A 317 1.83 -22.22 4.51
C ALA A 317 0.65 -21.26 4.73
N ILE A 318 0.70 -20.44 5.78
CA ILE A 318 -0.30 -19.39 6.03
C ILE A 318 -0.30 -18.37 4.89
N CYS A 319 0.87 -17.85 4.49
CA CYS A 319 0.96 -16.88 3.40
C CYS A 319 0.48 -17.45 2.06
N GLU A 320 0.77 -18.72 1.77
CA GLU A 320 0.29 -19.42 0.58
C GLU A 320 -1.23 -19.57 0.58
N GLN A 321 -1.82 -19.97 1.72
CA GLN A 321 -3.27 -20.05 1.85
C GLN A 321 -3.95 -18.67 1.71
N LEU A 322 -3.41 -17.63 2.35
CA LEU A 322 -3.93 -16.26 2.24
C LEU A 322 -3.90 -15.77 0.78
N SER A 323 -2.79 -16.01 0.07
CA SER A 323 -2.65 -15.64 -1.35
C SER A 323 -3.72 -16.32 -2.20
N SER A 324 -3.86 -17.64 -2.07
CA SER A 324 -4.81 -18.44 -2.85
C SER A 324 -6.28 -18.11 -2.56
N ASP A 325 -6.68 -18.08 -1.29
CA ASP A 325 -8.09 -17.92 -0.90
C ASP A 325 -8.60 -16.50 -1.15
N MET A 326 -7.73 -15.49 -1.02
CA MET A 326 -8.11 -14.07 -1.09
C MET A 326 -7.66 -13.37 -2.38
N GLY A 327 -6.97 -14.06 -3.29
CA GLY A 327 -6.41 -13.46 -4.50
C GLY A 327 -5.32 -12.43 -4.23
N LEU A 328 -4.55 -12.62 -3.15
CA LEU A 328 -3.50 -11.69 -2.71
C LEU A 328 -2.19 -12.00 -3.42
N HIS A 329 -2.12 -11.69 -4.71
CA HIS A 329 -0.94 -11.89 -5.53
C HIS A 329 -0.61 -10.60 -6.31
N MET A 330 0.63 -10.11 -6.25
CA MET A 330 0.99 -8.84 -6.90
C MET A 330 0.85 -8.87 -8.43
N MET A 331 0.85 -10.07 -9.02
CA MET A 331 0.61 -10.27 -10.47
C MET A 331 -0.86 -10.57 -10.80
N ASP A 332 -1.73 -10.76 -9.81
CA ASP A 332 -3.18 -10.85 -10.01
C ASP A 332 -3.75 -9.43 -10.12
N VAL A 333 -3.52 -8.80 -11.26
CA VAL A 333 -3.85 -7.39 -11.48
C VAL A 333 -5.34 -7.26 -11.85
N SER A 334 -6.12 -6.64 -10.96
CA SER A 334 -7.48 -6.17 -11.28
C SER A 334 -7.44 -5.13 -12.42
N GLN A 335 -8.43 -5.15 -13.33
CA GLN A 335 -8.54 -4.16 -14.41
C GLN A 335 -9.00 -2.77 -13.88
N ILE A 336 -8.14 -2.10 -13.10
CA ILE A 336 -8.43 -0.83 -12.41
C ILE A 336 -8.90 0.26 -13.39
N ALA A 337 -8.33 0.30 -14.60
CA ALA A 337 -8.60 1.34 -15.59
C ALA A 337 -10.05 1.35 -16.11
N GLN A 338 -10.74 0.19 -16.14
CA GLN A 338 -12.14 0.15 -16.62
C GLN A 338 -13.10 0.83 -15.65
N ALA A 339 -12.79 0.80 -14.36
CA ALA A 339 -13.62 1.36 -13.32
C ALA A 339 -13.35 2.86 -13.07
N THR A 340 -12.30 3.46 -13.63
CA THR A 340 -11.85 4.81 -13.22
C THR A 340 -12.68 5.95 -13.82
N VAL A 341 -13.19 5.82 -15.05
CA VAL A 341 -13.85 6.91 -15.79
C VAL A 341 -15.29 6.55 -16.08
N ARG A 342 -16.22 7.40 -15.63
CA ARG A 342 -17.63 7.35 -16.01
C ARG A 342 -17.95 8.55 -16.88
N VAL A 343 -18.59 8.29 -18.03
CA VAL A 343 -19.10 9.34 -18.92
C VAL A 343 -20.60 9.42 -18.73
N SER A 344 -21.12 10.64 -18.60
CA SER A 344 -22.56 10.89 -18.66
C SER A 344 -22.86 12.17 -19.42
N VAL A 345 -24.08 12.27 -19.96
CA VAL A 345 -24.57 13.46 -20.64
C VAL A 345 -25.79 13.97 -19.88
N ALA A 346 -25.85 15.29 -19.68
CA ALA A 346 -26.96 15.95 -19.03
C ALA A 346 -27.44 17.13 -19.86
N THR A 347 -28.74 17.41 -19.81
CA THR A 347 -29.32 18.61 -20.43
C THR A 347 -29.55 19.67 -19.36
N ILE A 348 -29.11 20.90 -19.63
CA ILE A 348 -29.37 22.04 -18.75
C ILE A 348 -30.80 22.53 -18.97
N LEU A 349 -31.58 22.60 -17.91
CA LEU A 349 -32.92 23.18 -17.89
C LEU A 349 -32.90 24.58 -17.25
N PRO A 350 -33.77 25.48 -17.72
CA PRO A 350 -33.85 26.85 -17.20
C PRO A 350 -34.19 26.87 -15.70
N GLY A 351 -33.52 27.77 -14.97
CA GLY A 351 -33.87 28.08 -13.59
C GLY A 351 -34.92 29.18 -13.51
N ASP A 352 -35.64 29.25 -12.38
CA ASP A 352 -36.67 30.26 -12.13
C ASP A 352 -36.12 31.70 -12.20
N ASN A 353 -34.83 31.89 -11.90
CA ASN A 353 -34.17 33.20 -11.85
C ASN A 353 -33.60 33.65 -13.21
N GLU A 354 -33.22 32.72 -14.09
CA GLU A 354 -32.60 33.02 -15.40
C GLU A 354 -33.13 32.10 -16.52
N PRO A 355 -34.42 32.23 -16.88
CA PRO A 355 -35.07 31.29 -17.80
C PRO A 355 -34.57 31.37 -19.26
N HIS A 356 -33.87 32.46 -19.63
CA HIS A 356 -33.41 32.72 -21.00
C HIS A 356 -31.89 32.61 -21.17
N HIS A 357 -31.19 31.92 -20.28
CA HIS A 357 -29.75 31.71 -20.42
C HIS A 357 -29.41 31.00 -21.76
N THR A 358 -28.31 31.41 -22.39
CA THR A 358 -27.92 30.96 -23.75
C THR A 358 -27.62 29.46 -23.87
N ASN A 359 -27.43 28.78 -22.74
CA ASN A 359 -27.17 27.34 -22.65
C ASN A 359 -28.36 26.51 -22.16
N CYS A 360 -29.54 27.12 -21.94
CA CYS A 360 -30.76 26.37 -21.66
C CYS A 360 -31.07 25.41 -22.81
N ASN A 361 -31.52 24.20 -22.46
CA ASN A 361 -31.80 23.06 -23.34
C ASN A 361 -30.60 22.56 -24.17
N LYS A 362 -29.36 22.94 -23.80
CA LYS A 362 -28.15 22.36 -24.40
C LYS A 362 -27.61 21.23 -23.54
N GLU A 363 -26.95 20.29 -24.20
CA GLU A 363 -26.29 19.16 -23.55
C GLU A 363 -24.90 19.56 -23.04
N VAL A 364 -24.55 19.03 -21.88
CA VAL A 364 -23.19 19.01 -21.32
C VAL A 364 -22.73 17.57 -21.19
N ILE A 365 -21.44 17.33 -21.37
CA ILE A 365 -20.83 16.03 -21.08
C ILE A 365 -20.06 16.11 -19.77
N ILE A 366 -20.14 15.05 -18.98
CA ILE A 366 -19.49 14.93 -17.67
C ILE A 366 -18.59 13.71 -17.68
N PHE A 367 -17.29 13.93 -17.47
CA PHE A 367 -16.29 12.91 -17.24
C PHE A 367 -15.99 12.83 -15.74
N SER A 368 -16.57 11.85 -15.07
CA SER A 368 -16.34 11.61 -13.63
C SER A 368 -15.22 10.60 -13.43
N LEU A 369 -14.23 10.98 -12.63
CA LEU A 369 -13.15 10.10 -12.21
C LEU A 369 -13.33 9.68 -10.76
N ARG A 370 -12.89 8.46 -10.42
CA ARG A 370 -12.93 7.97 -9.03
C ARG A 370 -11.67 7.22 -8.63
N GLY A 371 -11.37 7.29 -7.33
CA GLY A 371 -10.28 6.57 -6.69
C GLY A 371 -8.90 7.15 -6.99
N VAL A 372 -7.91 6.27 -7.03
CA VAL A 372 -6.51 6.62 -7.25
C VAL A 372 -6.21 6.61 -8.75
N VAL A 373 -5.98 7.79 -9.33
CA VAL A 373 -5.83 7.92 -10.77
C VAL A 373 -4.34 7.99 -11.14
N ARG A 374 -3.96 7.12 -12.07
CA ARG A 374 -2.61 6.93 -12.62
C ARG A 374 -2.70 6.92 -14.15
N PHE A 375 -1.61 6.57 -14.82
CA PHE A 375 -1.55 6.53 -16.29
C PHE A 375 -2.75 5.84 -16.93
N GLY A 376 -3.12 4.62 -16.52
CA GLY A 376 -4.23 3.88 -17.14
C GLY A 376 -5.59 4.59 -16.99
N GLY A 377 -5.83 5.27 -15.87
CA GLY A 377 -7.04 6.05 -15.65
C GLY A 377 -7.07 7.35 -16.45
N SER A 378 -5.95 8.08 -16.49
CA SER A 378 -5.83 9.30 -17.30
C SER A 378 -5.86 9.02 -18.81
N GLU A 379 -5.24 7.93 -19.27
CA GLU A 379 -5.31 7.49 -20.67
C GLU A 379 -6.74 7.08 -21.05
N ARG A 380 -7.45 6.39 -20.15
CA ARG A 380 -8.85 6.03 -20.39
C ARG A 380 -9.73 7.27 -20.52
N LEU A 381 -9.46 8.30 -19.72
CA LEU A 381 -10.12 9.60 -19.83
C LEU A 381 -9.83 10.23 -21.20
N THR A 382 -8.57 10.29 -21.63
CA THR A 382 -8.19 10.81 -22.95
C THR A 382 -8.93 10.08 -24.08
N ARG A 383 -9.01 8.75 -24.03
CA ARG A 383 -9.80 7.95 -24.99
C ARG A 383 -11.29 8.27 -24.95
N ALA A 384 -11.86 8.48 -23.76
CA ALA A 384 -13.26 8.85 -23.63
C ALA A 384 -13.52 10.25 -24.22
N ILE A 385 -12.66 11.22 -23.94
CA ILE A 385 -12.74 12.57 -24.52
C ILE A 385 -12.68 12.51 -26.04
N THR A 386 -11.68 11.82 -26.60
CA THR A 386 -11.49 11.70 -28.05
C THR A 386 -12.64 10.96 -28.72
N ARG A 387 -13.17 9.91 -28.10
CA ARG A 387 -14.34 9.18 -28.62
C ARG A 387 -15.60 10.04 -28.64
N GLU A 388 -15.89 10.76 -27.55
CA GLU A 388 -17.18 11.47 -27.40
C GLU A 388 -17.19 12.84 -28.09
N LEU A 389 -16.04 13.54 -28.12
CA LEU A 389 -15.92 14.91 -28.64
C LEU A 389 -15.26 14.99 -30.02
N GLY A 390 -14.68 13.88 -30.50
CA GLY A 390 -14.02 13.79 -31.80
C GLY A 390 -15.00 13.71 -32.98
N ASP A 391 -14.45 13.50 -34.17
CA ASP A 391 -15.25 13.24 -35.37
C ASP A 391 -15.93 11.86 -35.27
N PRO A 392 -17.18 11.71 -35.78
CA PRO A 392 -17.85 10.43 -35.85
C PRO A 392 -17.00 9.41 -36.62
N ASN A 393 -16.73 8.27 -36.01
CA ASN A 393 -16.02 7.16 -36.61
C ASN A 393 -17.05 6.13 -37.13
N PRO A 394 -17.05 5.80 -38.43
CA PRO A 394 -17.91 4.76 -39.00
C PRO A 394 -17.77 3.39 -38.32
N ASP A 395 -16.58 3.07 -37.79
CA ASP A 395 -16.28 1.79 -37.15
C ASP A 395 -16.64 1.76 -35.64
N ASP A 396 -17.06 2.90 -35.06
CA ASP A 396 -17.48 3.00 -33.65
C ASP A 396 -18.84 3.75 -33.55
N PRO A 397 -19.96 3.01 -33.68
CA PRO A 397 -21.30 3.58 -33.58
C PRO A 397 -21.52 4.29 -32.24
N GLY A 398 -21.67 5.62 -32.31
CA GLY A 398 -21.89 6.48 -31.16
C GLY A 398 -20.70 7.33 -30.74
N SER A 399 -19.54 7.17 -31.39
CA SER A 399 -18.49 8.18 -31.34
C SER A 399 -18.96 9.54 -31.90
N GLY A 400 -18.42 10.63 -31.37
CA GLY A 400 -18.74 12.00 -31.77
C GLY A 400 -20.14 12.49 -31.40
N ARG A 401 -20.94 11.71 -30.65
CA ARG A 401 -22.32 12.09 -30.25
C ARG A 401 -22.38 13.40 -29.46
N SER A 402 -21.36 13.67 -28.65
CA SER A 402 -21.30 14.86 -27.79
C SER A 402 -20.39 15.96 -28.36
N ARG A 403 -20.06 15.93 -29.65
CA ARG A 403 -19.18 16.92 -30.29
C ARG A 403 -19.61 18.38 -30.04
N PHE A 404 -20.92 18.63 -30.03
CA PHE A 404 -21.52 19.97 -29.97
C PHE A 404 -22.11 20.34 -28.59
N VAL A 405 -21.67 19.67 -27.52
CA VAL A 405 -22.06 20.06 -26.15
C VAL A 405 -21.61 21.48 -25.82
N CYS A 406 -22.40 22.18 -25.00
CA CYS A 406 -22.12 23.57 -24.64
C CYS A 406 -20.98 23.73 -23.61
N ALA A 407 -20.71 22.67 -22.82
CA ALA A 407 -19.59 22.62 -21.90
C ALA A 407 -19.13 21.17 -21.64
N VAL A 408 -17.85 21.04 -21.28
CA VAL A 408 -17.22 19.79 -20.83
C VAL A 408 -16.94 19.90 -19.34
N VAL A 409 -17.47 18.96 -18.57
CA VAL A 409 -17.29 18.92 -17.11
C VAL A 409 -16.36 17.77 -16.74
N PHE A 410 -15.31 18.06 -15.97
CA PHE A 410 -14.50 17.06 -15.29
C PHE A 410 -14.93 17.01 -13.82
N SER A 411 -15.37 15.84 -13.34
CA SER A 411 -15.71 15.66 -11.93
C SER A 411 -14.65 14.84 -11.22
N PHE A 412 -13.92 15.48 -10.30
CA PHE A 412 -12.89 14.88 -9.46
C PHE A 412 -13.34 14.70 -8.01
N ARG A 413 -14.65 14.80 -7.75
CA ARG A 413 -15.26 14.65 -6.42
C ARG A 413 -14.83 13.37 -5.69
N ASP A 414 -14.80 12.26 -6.42
CA ASP A 414 -14.48 10.94 -5.87
C ASP A 414 -13.02 10.54 -6.14
N VAL A 415 -12.18 11.48 -6.60
CA VAL A 415 -10.74 11.25 -6.82
C VAL A 415 -10.00 11.42 -5.50
N PHE A 416 -9.22 10.39 -5.14
CA PHE A 416 -8.35 10.45 -3.97
C PHE A 416 -7.01 11.11 -4.28
N SER A 417 -6.39 10.79 -5.43
CA SER A 417 -5.11 11.41 -5.84
C SER A 417 -4.81 11.23 -7.32
N PHE A 418 -4.07 12.18 -7.89
CA PHE A 418 -3.34 12.05 -9.15
C PHE A 418 -1.85 11.81 -8.90
N ASN A 419 -1.21 10.95 -9.69
CA ASN A 419 0.25 10.99 -9.76
C ASN A 419 0.72 12.02 -10.80
N ALA A 420 2.03 12.31 -10.81
CA ALA A 420 2.61 13.30 -11.72
C ALA A 420 2.31 13.04 -13.21
N VAL A 421 2.16 11.76 -13.61
CA VAL A 421 1.80 11.41 -15.00
C VAL A 421 0.34 11.72 -15.29
N ALA A 422 -0.58 11.33 -14.39
CA ALA A 422 -2.00 11.64 -14.53
C ALA A 422 -2.25 13.15 -14.53
N GLN A 423 -1.58 13.91 -13.65
CA GLN A 423 -1.61 15.38 -13.66
C GLN A 423 -1.28 15.93 -15.05
N LYS A 424 -0.13 15.54 -15.61
CA LYS A 424 0.33 16.02 -16.92
C LYS A 424 -0.63 15.67 -18.06
N ILE A 425 -1.18 14.46 -18.08
CA ILE A 425 -2.12 14.03 -19.14
C ILE A 425 -3.44 14.80 -19.03
N ILE A 426 -4.02 14.89 -17.83
CA ILE A 426 -5.29 15.60 -17.60
C ILE A 426 -5.14 17.09 -17.92
N GLN A 427 -4.05 17.72 -17.50
CA GLN A 427 -3.75 19.12 -17.84
C GLN A 427 -3.62 19.32 -19.35
N ALA A 428 -2.98 18.39 -20.05
CA ALA A 428 -2.86 18.44 -21.51
C ALA A 428 -4.21 18.28 -22.21
N ASP A 429 -5.08 17.39 -21.71
CA ASP A 429 -6.44 17.22 -22.23
C ASP A 429 -7.30 18.47 -22.03
N ILE A 430 -7.31 19.05 -20.82
CA ILE A 430 -7.99 20.32 -20.53
C ILE A 430 -7.47 21.44 -21.43
N THR A 431 -6.14 21.56 -21.56
CA THR A 431 -5.52 22.60 -22.41
C THR A 431 -5.94 22.47 -23.87
N ARG A 432 -6.01 21.24 -24.42
CA ARG A 432 -6.46 21.01 -25.80
C ARG A 432 -7.93 21.40 -25.98
N LEU A 433 -8.81 21.04 -25.04
CA LEU A 433 -10.21 21.43 -25.10
C LEU A 433 -10.39 22.95 -25.08
N LEU A 434 -9.59 23.67 -24.29
CA LEU A 434 -9.60 25.13 -24.25
C LEU A 434 -9.09 25.74 -25.56
N LEU A 435 -8.04 25.16 -26.17
CA LEU A 435 -7.53 25.59 -27.49
C LEU A 435 -8.55 25.37 -28.61
N ASP A 436 -9.38 24.33 -28.50
CA ASP A 436 -10.52 24.07 -29.39
C ASP A 436 -11.71 25.02 -29.14
N GLY A 437 -11.57 25.98 -28.21
CA GLY A 437 -12.59 26.97 -27.88
C GLY A 437 -13.73 26.44 -27.01
N ARG A 438 -13.59 25.26 -26.40
CA ARG A 438 -14.63 24.67 -25.55
C ARG A 438 -14.63 25.30 -24.16
N THR A 439 -15.83 25.43 -23.58
CA THR A 439 -16.00 25.77 -22.16
C THR A 439 -15.73 24.53 -21.31
N VAL A 440 -14.79 24.63 -20.37
CA VAL A 440 -14.39 23.53 -19.48
C VAL A 440 -14.66 23.91 -18.03
N VAL A 441 -15.34 23.02 -17.31
CA VAL A 441 -15.58 23.16 -15.87
C VAL A 441 -14.98 21.98 -15.13
N VAL A 442 -14.24 22.24 -14.07
CA VAL A 442 -13.63 21.21 -13.22
C VAL A 442 -14.27 21.29 -11.83
N ILE A 443 -14.86 20.19 -11.38
CA ILE A 443 -15.36 20.03 -10.00
C ILE A 443 -14.27 19.34 -9.19
N ASP A 444 -13.62 20.09 -8.31
CA ASP A 444 -12.46 19.62 -7.54
C ASP A 444 -12.49 20.17 -6.10
N PRO A 445 -13.35 19.61 -5.22
CA PRO A 445 -13.52 20.10 -3.84
C PRO A 445 -12.27 19.96 -2.97
N VAL A 446 -11.37 19.06 -3.33
CA VAL A 446 -10.18 18.70 -2.55
C VAL A 446 -8.90 19.26 -3.16
N GLY A 447 -8.98 19.95 -4.29
CA GLY A 447 -7.83 20.55 -4.97
C GLY A 447 -6.81 19.53 -5.46
N VAL A 448 -7.25 18.36 -5.94
CA VAL A 448 -6.34 17.34 -6.48
C VAL A 448 -5.68 17.77 -7.78
N LEU A 449 -6.28 18.65 -8.59
CA LEU A 449 -5.72 19.14 -9.84
C LEU A 449 -4.78 20.34 -9.60
N GLU A 450 -3.49 20.17 -9.91
CA GLU A 450 -2.49 21.22 -9.76
C GLU A 450 -2.35 22.03 -11.07
N MET A 451 -3.30 22.93 -11.37
CA MET A 451 -3.32 23.69 -12.63
C MET A 451 -3.34 25.21 -12.43
N GLU A 452 -2.45 25.93 -13.10
CA GLU A 452 -2.44 27.40 -13.11
C GLU A 452 -3.59 27.96 -13.97
N THR A 453 -4.59 28.57 -13.33
CA THR A 453 -5.76 29.14 -14.00
C THR A 453 -5.48 30.46 -14.74
N LYS A 454 -4.35 31.13 -14.44
CA LYS A 454 -4.01 32.45 -15.00
C LYS A 454 -3.75 32.45 -16.51
N ARG A 455 -3.44 31.31 -17.12
CA ARG A 455 -3.21 31.17 -18.58
C ARG A 455 -4.44 30.67 -19.36
N ALA A 456 -5.52 30.26 -18.69
CA ALA A 456 -6.61 29.48 -19.29
C ALA A 456 -7.77 30.32 -19.89
N GLY A 457 -7.72 31.65 -19.79
CA GLY A 457 -8.78 32.53 -20.28
C GLY A 457 -10.11 32.37 -19.51
N SER A 458 -11.19 33.01 -19.98
CA SER A 458 -12.52 32.98 -19.35
C SER A 458 -13.25 31.63 -19.42
N ASN A 459 -12.71 30.67 -20.19
CA ASN A 459 -13.40 29.44 -20.57
C ASN A 459 -13.06 28.23 -19.69
N LEU A 460 -12.18 28.40 -18.69
CA LEU A 460 -11.92 27.41 -17.65
C LEU A 460 -12.46 27.89 -16.31
N LYS A 461 -13.25 27.05 -15.64
CA LYS A 461 -13.71 27.31 -14.27
C LYS A 461 -13.47 26.09 -13.38
N ILE A 462 -12.78 26.29 -12.26
CA ILE A 462 -12.65 25.29 -11.19
C ILE A 462 -13.64 25.66 -10.07
N VAL A 463 -14.40 24.69 -9.59
CA VAL A 463 -15.45 24.85 -8.57
C VAL A 463 -15.45 23.69 -7.58
N ASP A 464 -16.06 23.90 -6.41
CA ASP A 464 -16.05 22.90 -5.34
C ASP A 464 -17.21 21.89 -5.44
N ASN A 465 -18.26 22.20 -6.21
CA ASN A 465 -19.46 21.34 -6.25
C ASN A 465 -20.27 21.46 -7.56
N GLU A 466 -21.20 20.53 -7.73
CA GLU A 466 -22.08 20.41 -8.90
C GLU A 466 -23.02 21.61 -9.07
N THR A 467 -23.41 22.28 -7.99
CA THR A 467 -24.28 23.47 -8.07
C THR A 467 -23.52 24.65 -8.67
N ALA A 468 -22.32 24.95 -8.18
CA ALA A 468 -21.48 25.99 -8.74
C ALA A 468 -21.08 25.72 -10.20
N ALA A 469 -20.88 24.44 -10.57
CA ALA A 469 -20.65 24.05 -11.96
C ALA A 469 -21.86 24.38 -12.83
N ARG A 470 -23.07 24.00 -12.39
CA ARG A 470 -24.32 24.26 -13.09
C ARG A 470 -24.58 25.76 -13.25
N ASP A 471 -24.48 26.53 -12.17
CA ASP A 471 -24.71 27.97 -12.19
C ASP A 471 -23.77 28.70 -13.17
N TYR A 472 -22.51 28.27 -13.27
CA TYR A 472 -21.56 28.83 -14.23
C TYR A 472 -21.90 28.51 -15.69
N ILE A 473 -22.41 27.30 -15.98
CA ILE A 473 -22.70 26.88 -17.36
C ILE A 473 -24.09 27.37 -17.81
N GLY A 474 -25.08 27.31 -16.92
CA GLY A 474 -26.50 27.43 -17.24
C GLY A 474 -27.22 28.63 -16.62
N GLY A 475 -26.56 29.43 -15.78
CA GLY A 475 -27.17 30.52 -15.03
C GLY A 475 -27.71 30.09 -13.66
N ILE A 476 -27.95 31.07 -12.78
CA ILE A 476 -28.29 30.81 -11.37
C ILE A 476 -29.63 30.07 -11.24
N GLY A 477 -29.61 28.93 -10.53
CA GLY A 477 -30.81 28.15 -10.24
C GLY A 477 -31.24 27.19 -11.35
N CYS A 478 -30.40 27.02 -12.37
CA CYS A 478 -30.61 25.98 -13.38
C CYS A 478 -30.51 24.57 -12.78
N HIS A 479 -31.19 23.62 -13.41
CA HIS A 479 -31.18 22.22 -12.99
C HIS A 479 -30.89 21.31 -14.19
N THR A 480 -30.44 20.09 -13.93
CA THR A 480 -29.94 19.17 -14.96
C THR A 480 -30.72 17.88 -14.95
N VAL A 481 -31.08 17.39 -16.13
CA VAL A 481 -31.65 16.04 -16.30
C VAL A 481 -30.61 15.16 -16.98
N SER A 482 -30.26 14.06 -16.34
CA SER A 482 -29.33 13.07 -16.88
C SER A 482 -30.04 12.21 -17.91
N LYS A 483 -29.44 12.03 -19.10
CA LYS A 483 -29.78 10.88 -19.95
C LYS A 483 -29.03 9.67 -19.41
N ASN A 484 -29.68 8.84 -18.60
CA ASN A 484 -29.20 7.48 -18.39
C ASN A 484 -29.83 6.63 -19.49
N ASP A 485 -29.02 6.17 -20.45
CA ASP A 485 -29.36 4.97 -21.19
C ASP A 485 -29.24 3.80 -20.20
N GLU A 486 -30.36 3.42 -19.59
CA GLU A 486 -30.48 2.15 -18.86
C GLU A 486 -30.34 1.00 -19.88
N TRP A 487 -29.36 0.14 -19.64
CA TRP A 487 -29.37 -1.26 -20.10
C TRP A 487 -29.23 -2.15 -18.89
#